data_AF-A0A2V8P4X7-F1
#
_entry.id   AF-A0A2V8P4X7-F1
#
_cell.length_a   1.000
_cell.length_b   1.000
_cell.length_c   1.000
_cell.angle_alpha   90.00
_cell.angle_beta   90.00
_cell.angle_gamma   90.00
#
_symmetry.space_group_name_H-M   'P 1'
#
loop_
_entity.id
_entity.type
_entity.pdbx_description
1 polymer ?
#
loop_
_entity_poly.entity_id
_entity_poly.type
_entity_poly.pdbx_seq_one_letter_code
_entity_poly.pdbx_strand_id
1 'polypeptide(L)'
;MAQAFVGAVLSEHNGLSPSPEECAAPAQGLIIQVDGGHIPTQEKDKRSFEALAAIVYRPEAIQAVDQHHRQIMEKTCVISAMDDQLHTIKTSMINAAKKQGLSQATQVTALADGATNCWSVVAAIQPECATLECILDWFHIAQKFQNVKNALVSPPR
;
A
#
# COMPACT_ATOMS: atom_id res chain seq x y z
N MET A 1 4.10 -11.80 21.61
CA MET A 1 4.78 -12.89 20.87
C MET A 1 4.24 -13.09 19.46
N ALA A 2 2.92 -13.11 19.21
CA ALA A 2 2.38 -13.31 17.85
C ALA A 2 2.76 -12.22 16.81
N GLN A 3 2.80 -10.95 17.20
CA GLN A 3 3.15 -9.84 16.28
C GLN A 3 4.59 -9.90 15.74
N ALA A 4 5.55 -10.33 16.56
CA ALA A 4 6.95 -10.47 16.14
C ALA A 4 7.13 -11.59 15.10
N PHE A 5 6.31 -12.65 15.20
CA PHE A 5 6.31 -13.75 14.24
C PHE A 5 5.75 -13.34 12.88
N VAL A 6 4.63 -12.58 12.85
CA VAL A 6 4.06 -12.07 11.58
C VAL A 6 5.05 -11.16 10.86
N GLY A 7 5.72 -10.25 11.58
CA GLY A 7 6.71 -9.36 10.99
C GLY A 7 7.90 -10.10 10.38
N ALA A 8 8.43 -11.12 11.07
CA ALA A 8 9.53 -11.94 10.57
C ALA A 8 9.14 -12.72 9.31
N VAL A 9 7.97 -13.37 9.31
CA VAL A 9 7.45 -14.12 8.16
C VAL A 9 7.24 -13.19 6.96
N LEU A 10 6.62 -12.02 7.17
CA LEU A 10 6.42 -11.05 6.09
C LEU A 10 7.76 -10.55 5.52
N SER A 11 8.75 -10.30 6.39
CA SER A 11 10.08 -9.85 5.95
C SER A 11 10.79 -10.88 5.07
N GLU A 12 10.73 -12.17 5.42
CA GLU A 12 11.32 -13.25 4.63
C GLU A 12 10.63 -13.39 3.26
N HIS A 13 9.29 -13.36 3.23
CA HIS A 13 8.52 -13.53 1.98
C HIS A 13 8.59 -12.32 1.04
N ASN A 14 8.78 -11.12 1.56
CA ASN A 14 8.71 -9.87 0.78
C ASN A 14 10.06 -9.45 0.18
N GLY A 15 11.18 -9.99 0.69
CA GLY A 15 12.53 -9.69 0.20
C GLY A 15 12.96 -10.48 -1.04
N LEU A 16 12.26 -11.57 -1.36
CA LEU A 16 12.60 -12.44 -2.49
C LEU A 16 11.80 -12.05 -3.74
N SER A 17 12.48 -11.94 -4.87
CA SER A 17 11.81 -11.86 -6.18
C SER A 17 10.97 -13.12 -6.39
N PRO A 18 9.69 -13.01 -6.79
CA PRO A 18 8.86 -14.18 -7.02
C PRO A 18 9.41 -15.01 -8.18
N SER A 19 9.36 -16.32 -8.03
CA SER A 19 9.56 -17.24 -9.14
C SER A 19 8.42 -17.11 -10.17
N PRO A 20 8.63 -17.54 -11.43
CA PRO A 20 7.57 -17.51 -12.44
C PRO A 20 6.31 -18.29 -12.05
N GLU A 21 6.46 -19.36 -11.26
CA GLU A 21 5.35 -20.20 -10.78
C GLU A 21 4.50 -19.50 -9.70
N GLU A 22 5.09 -18.55 -8.96
CA GLU A 22 4.39 -17.71 -7.98
C GLU A 22 3.70 -16.51 -8.63
N CYS A 23 3.96 -16.25 -9.92
CA CYS A 23 3.38 -15.12 -10.64
C CYS A 23 2.12 -15.56 -11.37
N ALA A 24 1.02 -14.86 -11.11
CA ALA A 24 -0.19 -15.01 -11.91
C ALA A 24 0.05 -14.53 -13.35
N ALA A 25 -0.75 -15.03 -14.30
CA ALA A 25 -0.66 -14.64 -15.71
C ALA A 25 -0.81 -13.11 -15.89
N PRO A 26 -0.24 -12.49 -16.94
CA PRO A 26 -0.31 -11.04 -17.12
C PRO A 26 -1.72 -10.47 -16.96
N ALA A 27 -1.87 -9.47 -16.09
CA ALA A 27 -3.13 -8.81 -15.81
C ALA A 27 -3.32 -7.58 -16.72
N GLN A 28 -4.56 -7.33 -17.15
CA GLN A 28 -4.90 -6.10 -17.87
C GLN A 28 -4.77 -4.86 -16.97
N GLY A 29 -5.22 -4.99 -15.72
CA GLY A 29 -5.20 -3.92 -14.73
C GLY A 29 -4.83 -4.41 -13.34
N LEU A 30 -4.14 -3.57 -12.58
CA LEU A 30 -3.88 -3.78 -11.15
C LEU A 30 -4.27 -2.55 -10.34
N ILE A 31 -4.73 -2.79 -9.12
CA ILE A 31 -4.94 -1.76 -8.12
C ILE A 31 -3.87 -1.89 -7.05
N ILE A 32 -3.21 -0.77 -6.76
CA ILE A 32 -2.22 -0.64 -5.68
C ILE A 32 -2.77 0.34 -4.66
N GLN A 33 -2.69 -0.01 -3.38
CA GLN A 33 -2.97 0.92 -2.29
C GLN A 33 -1.72 1.03 -1.43
N VAL A 34 -1.29 2.25 -1.11
CA VAL A 34 -0.16 2.51 -0.21
C VAL A 34 -0.62 3.44 0.90
N ASP A 35 -0.35 3.04 2.14
CA ASP A 35 -0.62 3.84 3.32
C ASP A 35 0.57 3.77 4.29
N GLY A 36 0.75 4.79 5.10
CA GLY A 36 1.92 4.94 5.95
C GLY A 36 1.64 5.73 7.21
N GLY A 37 2.42 5.46 8.25
CA GLY A 37 2.27 6.17 9.52
C GLY A 37 3.50 6.07 10.40
N HIS A 38 3.60 7.03 11.33
CA HIS A 38 4.63 7.01 12.37
C HIS A 38 4.15 6.27 13.60
N ILE A 39 4.91 5.26 14.00
CA ILE A 39 4.66 4.44 15.20
C ILE A 39 5.64 4.90 16.30
N PRO A 40 5.14 5.31 17.48
CA PRO A 40 6.00 5.67 18.59
C PRO A 40 6.75 4.44 19.13
N THR A 41 7.99 4.64 19.55
CA THR A 41 8.81 3.59 20.17
C THR A 41 8.81 3.69 21.69
N GLN A 42 9.03 2.56 22.35
CA GLN A 42 9.21 2.48 23.81
C GLN A 42 10.66 2.72 24.24
N GLU A 43 11.60 2.79 23.28
CA GLU A 43 13.00 3.08 23.56
C GLU A 43 13.17 4.53 24.04
N LYS A 44 13.90 4.71 25.14
CA LYS A 44 14.28 6.04 25.62
C LYS A 44 15.09 6.74 24.52
N ASP A 45 14.78 8.02 24.31
CA ASP A 45 15.45 8.93 23.36
C ASP A 45 15.21 8.69 21.86
N LYS A 46 14.30 7.79 21.47
CA LYS A 46 13.83 7.67 20.07
C LYS A 46 12.40 8.20 19.92
N ARG A 47 12.17 9.04 18.89
CA ARG A 47 10.89 9.74 18.68
C ARG A 47 9.76 8.83 18.16
N SER A 48 9.98 8.15 17.05
CA SER A 48 9.04 7.23 16.37
C SER A 48 9.76 6.63 15.17
N PHE A 49 9.26 5.54 14.60
CA PHE A 49 9.71 5.02 13.32
C PHE A 49 8.56 5.04 12.31
N GLU A 50 8.87 5.05 11.03
CA GLU A 50 7.88 4.99 9.96
C GLU A 50 7.58 3.53 9.61
N ALA A 51 6.31 3.22 9.37
CA ALA A 51 5.89 1.97 8.77
C ALA A 51 4.97 2.26 7.59
N LEU A 52 5.21 1.58 6.46
CA LEU A 52 4.36 1.63 5.29
C LEU A 52 3.80 0.25 4.98
N ALA A 53 2.56 0.22 4.51
CA ALA A 53 1.90 -0.95 3.99
C ALA A 53 1.48 -0.70 2.53
N ALA A 54 1.56 -1.74 1.71
CA ALA A 54 0.97 -1.73 0.39
C ALA A 54 0.14 -2.99 0.14
N ILE A 55 -0.94 -2.82 -0.61
CA ILE A 55 -1.83 -3.91 -1.04
C ILE A 55 -1.90 -3.87 -2.55
N VAL A 56 -1.68 -5.02 -3.19
CA VAL A 56 -1.81 -5.16 -4.64
C VAL A 56 -2.83 -6.24 -4.96
N TYR A 57 -3.75 -5.94 -5.86
CA TYR A 57 -4.80 -6.87 -6.27
C TYR A 57 -5.33 -6.54 -7.65
N ARG A 58 -6.05 -7.50 -8.24
CA ARG A 58 -6.75 -7.32 -9.51
C ARG A 58 -8.17 -6.79 -9.26
N PRO A 59 -8.70 -5.89 -10.10
CA PRO A 59 -10.07 -5.39 -9.94
C PRO A 59 -11.12 -6.50 -9.80
N GLU A 60 -10.97 -7.61 -10.54
CA GLU A 60 -11.83 -8.78 -10.50
C GLU A 60 -11.79 -9.58 -9.19
N ALA A 61 -10.80 -9.33 -8.31
CA ALA A 61 -10.72 -9.94 -6.99
C ALA A 61 -11.70 -9.31 -5.98
N ILE A 62 -12.38 -8.20 -6.34
CA ILE A 62 -13.42 -7.59 -5.52
C ILE A 62 -14.73 -8.38 -5.71
N GLN A 63 -15.21 -9.00 -4.63
CA GLN A 63 -16.48 -9.73 -4.63
C GLN A 63 -17.45 -9.16 -3.60
N ALA A 64 -18.74 -9.20 -3.91
CA ALA A 64 -19.79 -8.90 -2.95
C ALA A 64 -19.90 -10.05 -1.95
N VAL A 65 -19.83 -9.73 -0.66
CA VAL A 65 -20.02 -10.70 0.42
C VAL A 65 -21.47 -10.70 0.89
N ASP A 66 -22.09 -9.53 0.85
CA ASP A 66 -23.53 -9.33 1.01
C ASP A 66 -23.98 -8.05 0.26
N GLN A 67 -25.22 -7.63 0.47
CA GLN A 67 -25.82 -6.46 -0.18
C GLN A 67 -25.15 -5.11 0.16
N HIS A 68 -24.34 -5.04 1.22
CA HIS A 68 -23.69 -3.82 1.71
C HIS A 68 -22.16 -3.89 1.66
N HIS A 69 -21.59 -5.09 1.64
CA HIS A 69 -20.16 -5.28 1.82
C HIS A 69 -19.51 -5.93 0.59
N ARG A 70 -18.33 -5.41 0.24
CA ARG A 70 -17.42 -6.01 -0.74
C ARG A 70 -16.10 -6.33 -0.05
N GLN A 71 -15.44 -7.39 -0.50
CA GLN A 71 -14.11 -7.78 -0.03
C GLN A 71 -13.19 -8.07 -1.19
N ILE A 72 -11.90 -7.81 -0.98
CA ILE A 72 -10.83 -8.22 -1.88
C ILE A 72 -10.42 -9.63 -1.48
N MET A 73 -10.85 -10.61 -2.27
CA MET A 73 -10.68 -12.04 -2.00
C MET A 73 -9.22 -12.48 -2.16
N GLU A 74 -8.57 -11.98 -3.21
CA GLU A 74 -7.18 -12.28 -3.54
C GLU A 74 -6.39 -10.98 -3.59
N LYS A 75 -5.37 -10.87 -2.74
CA LYS A 75 -4.48 -9.72 -2.66
C LYS A 75 -3.12 -10.13 -2.13
N THR A 76 -2.09 -9.40 -2.53
CA THR A 76 -0.76 -9.50 -1.93
C THR A 76 -0.54 -8.27 -1.06
N CYS A 77 -0.23 -8.50 0.22
CA CYS A 77 0.06 -7.44 1.18
C CYS A 77 1.54 -7.41 1.51
N VAL A 78 2.14 -6.22 1.51
CA VAL A 78 3.52 -6.00 1.93
C VAL A 78 3.60 -4.89 2.95
N ILE A 79 4.53 -4.99 3.89
CA ILE A 79 4.72 -4.03 4.97
C ILE A 79 6.22 -3.88 5.20
N SER A 80 6.70 -2.68 5.45
CA SER A 80 8.07 -2.42 5.91
C SER A 80 8.08 -1.32 6.97
N ALA A 81 8.96 -1.49 7.94
CA ALA A 81 9.33 -0.47 8.92
C ALA A 81 10.86 -0.26 8.97
N MET A 82 11.58 -0.72 7.92
CA MET A 82 13.03 -0.60 7.85
C MET A 82 13.43 0.84 7.52
N ASP A 83 14.44 1.33 8.25
CA ASP A 83 15.09 2.61 7.96
C ASP A 83 16.15 2.41 6.86
N ASP A 84 15.66 2.26 5.63
CA ASP A 84 16.47 1.95 4.45
C ASP A 84 16.12 2.83 3.25
N GLN A 85 15.70 4.07 3.52
CA GLN A 85 15.28 5.02 2.48
C GLN A 85 14.17 4.47 1.56
N LEU A 86 13.29 3.64 2.13
CA LEU A 86 12.16 2.99 1.46
C LEU A 86 12.56 1.91 0.43
N HIS A 87 13.82 1.45 0.42
CA HIS A 87 14.29 0.46 -0.56
C HIS A 87 13.54 -0.87 -0.46
N THR A 88 13.34 -1.38 0.76
CA THR A 88 12.64 -2.65 0.96
C THR A 88 11.20 -2.54 0.51
N ILE A 89 10.44 -1.54 0.97
CA ILE A 89 9.01 -1.46 0.64
C ILE A 89 8.77 -1.31 -0.86
N LYS A 90 9.62 -0.56 -1.57
CA LYS A 90 9.57 -0.44 -3.04
C LYS A 90 9.78 -1.80 -3.72
N THR A 91 10.82 -2.52 -3.30
CA THR A 91 11.14 -3.86 -3.84
C THR A 91 10.01 -4.83 -3.58
N SER A 92 9.51 -4.87 -2.34
CA SER A 92 8.41 -5.75 -1.94
C SER A 92 7.11 -5.42 -2.68
N MET A 93 6.79 -4.14 -2.90
CA MET A 93 5.63 -3.73 -3.67
C MET A 93 5.73 -4.21 -5.13
N ILE A 94 6.90 -4.05 -5.77
CA ILE A 94 7.12 -4.54 -7.14
C ILE A 94 6.94 -6.07 -7.19
N ASN A 95 7.49 -6.79 -6.23
CA ASN A 95 7.34 -8.24 -6.13
C ASN A 95 5.89 -8.66 -5.91
N ALA A 96 5.15 -7.93 -5.07
CA ALA A 96 3.73 -8.15 -4.85
C ALA A 96 2.90 -7.94 -6.12
N ALA A 97 3.24 -6.91 -6.89
CA ALA A 97 2.61 -6.63 -8.18
C ALA A 97 2.94 -7.71 -9.22
N LYS A 98 4.18 -8.21 -9.27
CA LYS A 98 4.57 -9.35 -10.12
C LYS A 98 3.77 -10.61 -9.78
N LYS A 99 3.59 -10.92 -8.49
CA LYS A 99 2.72 -12.03 -8.04
C LYS A 99 1.28 -11.87 -8.54
N GLN A 100 0.80 -10.63 -8.66
CA GLN A 100 -0.53 -10.32 -9.18
C GLN A 100 -0.59 -10.21 -10.72
N GLY A 101 0.51 -10.43 -11.44
CA GLY A 101 0.55 -10.42 -12.90
C GLY A 101 0.95 -9.08 -13.54
N LEU A 102 1.72 -8.25 -12.84
CA LEU A 102 2.31 -7.04 -13.41
C LEU A 102 3.16 -7.38 -14.64
N SER A 103 2.98 -6.57 -15.69
CA SER A 103 3.79 -6.59 -16.90
C SER A 103 3.85 -5.21 -17.53
N GLN A 104 4.72 -5.04 -18.54
CA GLN A 104 4.82 -3.82 -19.34
C GLN A 104 3.52 -3.46 -20.09
N ALA A 105 2.55 -4.36 -20.18
CA ALA A 105 1.24 -4.12 -20.79
C ALA A 105 0.15 -3.76 -19.75
N THR A 106 0.45 -3.88 -18.46
CA THR A 106 -0.53 -3.73 -17.38
C THR A 106 -0.80 -2.27 -17.06
N GLN A 107 -2.07 -1.91 -16.90
CA GLN A 107 -2.48 -0.59 -16.41
C GLN A 107 -2.54 -0.61 -14.88
N VAL A 108 -1.97 0.38 -14.22
CA VAL A 108 -1.94 0.44 -12.75
C VAL A 108 -2.71 1.65 -12.27
N THR A 109 -3.68 1.43 -11.39
CA THR A 109 -4.34 2.48 -10.62
C THR A 109 -3.82 2.42 -9.19
N ALA A 110 -3.16 3.47 -8.74
CA ALA A 110 -2.58 3.57 -7.41
C ALA A 110 -3.37 4.55 -6.53
N LEU A 111 -3.69 4.13 -5.31
CA LEU A 111 -4.31 4.95 -4.28
C LEU A 111 -3.29 5.17 -3.16
N ALA A 112 -3.06 6.42 -2.79
CA ALA A 112 -2.19 6.76 -1.67
C ALA A 112 -2.70 8.00 -0.93
N ASP A 113 -2.28 8.12 0.33
CA ASP A 113 -2.38 9.38 1.05
C ASP A 113 -1.49 10.44 0.38
N GLY A 114 -1.72 11.72 0.61
CA GLY A 114 -1.00 12.78 -0.10
C GLY A 114 0.51 12.87 0.20
N ALA A 115 1.08 11.93 0.95
CA ALA A 115 2.42 12.06 1.52
C ALA A 115 3.52 11.57 0.54
N THR A 116 4.66 12.28 0.58
CA THR A 116 5.78 12.06 -0.37
C THR A 116 6.36 10.65 -0.30
N ASN A 117 6.42 10.07 0.90
CA ASN A 117 6.87 8.70 1.15
C ASN A 117 5.96 7.67 0.43
N CYS A 118 4.64 7.75 0.58
CA CYS A 118 3.68 6.85 -0.07
C CYS A 118 3.74 6.99 -1.59
N TRP A 119 3.78 8.22 -2.12
CA TRP A 119 3.94 8.44 -3.57
C TRP A 119 5.28 7.98 -4.12
N SER A 120 6.36 8.07 -3.32
CA SER A 120 7.68 7.54 -3.71
C SER A 120 7.66 6.03 -3.87
N VAL A 121 6.90 5.32 -3.03
CA VAL A 121 6.67 3.87 -3.18
C VAL A 121 5.89 3.58 -4.45
N VAL A 122 4.76 4.27 -4.68
CA VAL A 122 3.95 4.12 -5.90
C VAL A 122 4.79 4.37 -7.17
N ALA A 123 5.58 5.43 -7.20
CA ALA A 123 6.38 5.81 -8.37
C ALA A 123 7.39 4.73 -8.80
N ALA A 124 7.79 3.83 -7.89
CA ALA A 124 8.68 2.72 -8.21
C ALA A 124 8.07 1.70 -9.19
N ILE A 125 6.74 1.69 -9.35
CA ILE A 125 6.06 0.79 -10.30
C ILE A 125 6.11 1.29 -11.74
N GLN A 126 6.31 2.60 -11.94
CA GLN A 126 6.17 3.25 -13.25
C GLN A 126 7.02 2.60 -14.36
N PRO A 127 8.28 2.18 -14.11
CA PRO A 127 9.08 1.51 -15.15
C PRO A 127 8.61 0.10 -15.52
N GLU A 128 7.69 -0.48 -14.76
CA GLU A 128 7.28 -1.89 -14.84
C GLU A 128 5.86 -2.06 -15.44
N CYS A 129 5.18 -0.96 -15.78
CA CYS A 129 3.79 -0.95 -16.23
C CYS A 129 3.57 -0.09 -17.48
N ALA A 130 2.45 -0.30 -18.17
CA ALA A 130 2.08 0.51 -19.34
C ALA A 130 1.68 1.93 -18.94
N THR A 131 0.87 2.05 -17.88
CA THR A 131 0.36 3.33 -17.37
C THR A 131 0.24 3.27 -15.86
N LEU A 132 0.42 4.43 -15.23
CA LEU A 132 0.24 4.64 -13.80
C LEU A 132 -0.70 5.82 -13.59
N GLU A 133 -1.90 5.53 -13.12
CA GLU A 133 -2.88 6.52 -12.68
C GLU A 133 -2.84 6.64 -11.15
N CYS A 134 -2.66 7.86 -10.64
CA CYS A 134 -2.52 8.14 -9.22
C CYS A 134 -3.77 8.86 -8.69
N ILE A 135 -4.44 8.25 -7.71
CA ILE A 135 -5.65 8.77 -7.08
C ILE A 135 -5.38 9.02 -5.59
N LEU A 136 -5.78 10.20 -5.10
CA LEU A 136 -5.71 10.49 -3.67
C LEU A 136 -6.74 9.65 -2.91
N ASP A 137 -6.30 8.93 -1.87
CA ASP A 137 -7.16 8.05 -1.08
C ASP A 137 -8.33 8.80 -0.41
N TRP A 138 -9.51 8.20 -0.51
CA TRP A 138 -10.79 8.76 -0.07
C TRP A 138 -10.88 8.89 1.45
N PHE A 139 -10.19 8.03 2.22
CA PHE A 139 -10.12 8.19 3.68
C PHE A 139 -9.44 9.49 4.06
N HIS A 140 -8.34 9.83 3.39
CA HIS A 140 -7.62 11.08 3.60
C HIS A 140 -8.39 12.30 3.10
N ILE A 141 -9.17 12.15 2.02
CA ILE A 141 -10.13 13.18 1.61
C ILE A 141 -11.19 13.39 2.72
N ALA A 142 -11.75 12.34 3.29
CA ALA A 142 -12.73 12.43 4.37
C ALA A 142 -12.17 13.10 5.64
N GLN A 143 -10.91 12.82 6.00
CA GLN A 143 -10.23 13.53 7.10
C GLN A 143 -10.15 15.04 6.87
N LYS A 144 -9.89 15.48 5.63
CA LYS A 144 -9.88 16.91 5.29
C LYS A 144 -11.26 17.55 5.49
N PHE A 145 -12.34 16.85 5.15
CA PHE A 145 -13.70 17.32 5.44
C PHE A 145 -13.98 17.44 6.94
N GLN A 146 -13.46 16.52 7.76
CA GLN A 146 -13.61 16.61 9.21
C GLN A 146 -12.89 17.85 9.80
N ASN A 147 -11.72 18.21 9.26
CA ASN A 147 -11.02 19.44 9.65
C ASN A 147 -11.86 20.70 9.34
N VAL A 148 -12.47 20.76 8.15
CA VAL A 148 -13.37 21.86 7.77
C VAL A 148 -14.57 21.93 8.71
N LYS A 149 -15.22 20.80 8.98
CA LYS A 149 -16.32 20.73 9.95
C LYS A 149 -15.90 21.26 11.32
N ASN A 150 -14.75 20.86 11.85
CA ASN A 150 -14.26 21.32 13.15
C ASN A 150 -14.00 22.84 13.17
N ALA A 151 -13.46 23.39 12.07
CA ALA A 151 -13.23 24.82 11.94
C ALA A 151 -14.55 25.63 11.93
N LEU A 152 -15.60 25.08 11.32
CA LEU A 152 -16.93 25.71 11.26
C LEU A 152 -17.71 25.64 12.58
N VAL A 153 -17.33 24.76 13.51
CA VAL A 153 -17.99 24.59 14.82
C VAL A 153 -17.27 25.38 15.94
N SER A 154 -16.14 26.03 15.63
CA SER A 154 -15.53 27.00 16.55
C SER A 154 -16.33 28.31 16.52
N PRO A 155 -16.89 28.80 17.66
CA PRO A 155 -17.66 30.04 17.65
C PRO A 155 -16.76 31.23 17.26
N PRO A 156 -17.31 32.28 16.63
CA PRO A 156 -16.56 33.50 16.37
C PRO A 156 -16.05 34.07 17.70
N ARG A 157 -14.77 34.45 17.75
CA ARG A 157 -14.19 35.20 18.87
C ARG A 157 -14.79 36.59 18.95
#